data_AF-A0A357N8K2-F1
#
_entry.id   AF-A0A357N8K2-F1
#
_cell.length_a   1.000
_cell.length_b   1.000
_cell.length_c   1.000
_cell.angle_alpha   90.00
_cell.angle_beta   90.00
_cell.angle_gamma   90.00
#
_symmetry.space_group_name_H-M   'P 1'
#
loop_
_entity.id
_entity.type
_entity.pdbx_description
1 polymer ?
#
loop_
_entity_poly.entity_id
_entity_poly.type
_entity_poly.pdbx_seq_one_letter_code
_entity_poly.pdbx_strand_id
1 'polypeptide(L)'
;MLISLQRAGIGFFLAAALGIPAGFLLGGVFRTLEKMLLPFLRLLEKINPFALFPVFILIFGIGEGSKVSLIYWVSQWPIIFNTIMGTRGIDPLLIKTGRTMGASNIELFFKVILPAAMPGIFNGLKLGAQLSFIMVISAEMLGSSSGMGWLTKNAQETYKITQLFGATMFIAVLGLIINKIFRLIEARLLVWRESTFEEH
;
A
#
# COMPACT_ATOMS: atom_id res chain seq x y z
N MET A 1 12.59 -13.15 -10.75
CA MET A 1 12.66 -12.04 -9.78
C MET A 1 12.28 -10.69 -10.38
N LEU A 2 12.92 -10.21 -11.45
CA LEU A 2 12.62 -8.89 -12.04
C LEU A 2 11.12 -8.71 -12.39
N ILE A 3 10.52 -9.74 -13.00
CA ILE A 3 9.09 -9.75 -13.34
C ILE A 3 8.20 -9.60 -12.09
N SER A 4 8.53 -10.30 -11.01
CA SER A 4 7.79 -10.22 -9.74
C SER A 4 7.89 -8.81 -9.14
N LEU A 5 9.07 -8.20 -9.19
CA LEU A 5 9.27 -6.85 -8.68
C LEU A 5 8.54 -5.81 -9.54
N GLN A 6 8.50 -6.00 -10.86
CA GLN A 6 7.75 -5.16 -11.78
C GLN A 6 6.25 -5.23 -11.53
N ARG A 7 5.69 -6.44 -11.39
CA ARG A 7 4.26 -6.64 -11.05
C ARG A 7 3.88 -5.97 -9.73
N ALA A 8 4.69 -6.23 -8.69
CA ALA A 8 4.50 -5.62 -7.37
C ALA A 8 4.58 -4.10 -7.43
N GLY A 9 5.58 -3.58 -8.15
CA GLY A 9 5.79 -2.15 -8.37
C GLY A 9 4.61 -1.50 -9.07
N ILE A 10 4.17 -2.03 -10.21
CA ILE A 10 3.04 -1.46 -10.98
C ILE A 10 1.77 -1.42 -10.13
N GLY A 11 1.39 -2.53 -9.50
CA GLY A 11 0.19 -2.57 -8.64
C GLY A 11 0.28 -1.61 -7.46
N PHE A 12 1.45 -1.52 -6.82
CA PHE A 12 1.72 -0.58 -5.74
C PHE A 12 1.65 0.88 -6.18
N PHE A 13 2.30 1.24 -7.30
CA PHE A 13 2.29 2.62 -7.79
C PHE A 13 0.90 3.04 -8.25
N LEU A 14 0.12 2.15 -8.87
CA LEU A 14 -1.28 2.42 -9.17
C LEU A 14 -2.10 2.66 -7.89
N ALA A 15 -1.86 1.84 -6.85
CA ALA A 15 -2.51 1.99 -5.56
C ALA A 15 -2.12 3.30 -4.87
N ALA A 16 -0.86 3.73 -4.96
CA ALA A 16 -0.41 5.01 -4.43
C ALA A 16 -1.00 6.19 -5.21
N ALA A 17 -0.95 6.14 -6.55
CA ALA A 17 -1.42 7.20 -7.42
C ALA A 17 -2.93 7.46 -7.27
N LEU A 18 -3.73 6.42 -7.02
CA LEU A 18 -5.18 6.55 -6.81
C LEU A 18 -5.55 6.70 -5.32
N GLY A 19 -4.87 5.97 -4.44
CA GLY A 19 -5.19 5.91 -3.02
C GLY A 19 -4.83 7.17 -2.26
N ILE A 20 -3.73 7.86 -2.60
CA ILE A 20 -3.34 9.11 -1.95
C ILE A 20 -4.38 10.21 -2.27
N PRO A 21 -4.73 10.51 -3.54
CA PRO A 21 -5.77 11.49 -3.84
C PRO A 21 -7.12 11.13 -3.23
N ALA A 22 -7.54 9.86 -3.30
CA ALA A 22 -8.78 9.41 -2.68
C ALA A 22 -8.77 9.65 -1.16
N GLY A 23 -7.65 9.35 -0.49
CA GLY A 23 -7.49 9.59 0.94
C GLY A 23 -7.57 11.08 1.31
N PHE A 24 -6.97 11.97 0.50
CA PHE A 24 -7.08 13.42 0.70
C PHE A 24 -8.49 13.95 0.46
N LEU A 25 -9.16 13.49 -0.59
CA LEU A 25 -10.53 13.89 -0.92
C LEU A 25 -11.51 13.51 0.20
N LEU A 26 -11.38 12.29 0.72
CA LEU A 26 -12.21 11.80 1.81
C LEU A 26 -11.85 12.46 3.16
N GLY A 27 -10.58 12.49 3.54
CA GLY A 27 -10.16 12.98 4.86
C GLY A 27 -10.15 14.52 5.00
N GLY A 28 -9.90 15.24 3.90
CA GLY A 28 -9.73 16.70 3.92
C GLY A 28 -10.96 17.48 3.46
N VAL A 29 -11.48 17.18 2.26
CA VAL A 29 -12.46 18.04 1.57
C VAL A 29 -13.90 17.69 1.94
N PHE A 30 -14.25 16.40 1.97
CA PHE A 30 -15.65 15.96 2.10
C PHE A 30 -15.91 15.14 3.38
N ARG A 31 -15.84 15.78 4.55
CA ARG A 31 -16.11 15.11 5.86
C ARG A 31 -17.45 14.37 5.92
N THR A 32 -18.48 14.85 5.26
CA THR A 32 -19.79 14.17 5.21
C THR A 32 -19.75 12.93 4.32
N LEU A 33 -19.18 13.06 3.12
CA LEU A 33 -19.01 11.96 2.18
C LEU A 33 -18.14 10.85 2.78
N GLU A 34 -17.10 11.24 3.51
CA GLU A 34 -16.25 10.33 4.25
C GLU A 34 -17.03 9.51 5.27
N LYS A 35 -17.83 10.13 6.13
CA LYS A 35 -18.64 9.40 7.13
C LYS A 35 -19.59 8.39 6.48
N MET A 36 -20.10 8.70 5.28
CA MET A 36 -20.98 7.80 4.54
C MET A 36 -20.22 6.68 3.83
N LEU A 37 -19.07 6.96 3.21
CA LEU A 37 -18.31 5.98 2.43
C LEU A 37 -17.39 5.10 3.29
N LEU A 38 -16.90 5.59 4.44
CA LEU A 38 -15.93 4.87 5.26
C LEU A 38 -16.42 3.46 5.69
N PRO A 39 -17.69 3.24 6.10
CA PRO A 39 -18.20 1.90 6.37
C PRO A 39 -18.14 0.98 5.14
N PHE A 40 -18.49 1.48 3.95
CA PHE A 40 -18.42 0.71 2.71
C PHE A 40 -16.98 0.38 2.32
N LEU A 41 -16.06 1.34 2.42
CA LEU A 41 -14.64 1.11 2.13
C LEU A 41 -14.03 0.08 3.09
N ARG A 42 -14.40 0.13 4.38
CA ARG A 42 -13.99 -0.89 5.36
C ARG A 42 -14.55 -2.26 5.02
N LEU A 43 -15.79 -2.33 4.55
CA LEU A 43 -16.37 -3.60 4.10
C LEU A 43 -15.58 -4.18 2.92
N LEU A 44 -15.24 -3.36 1.93
CA LEU A 44 -14.45 -3.76 0.76
C LEU A 44 -13.04 -4.22 1.15
N GLU A 45 -12.38 -3.53 2.08
CA GLU A 45 -11.07 -3.94 2.63
C GLU A 45 -11.12 -5.33 3.27
N LYS A 46 -12.22 -5.69 3.95
CA LYS A 46 -12.37 -7.00 4.61
C LYS A 46 -12.64 -8.15 3.65
N ILE A 47 -12.90 -7.88 2.37
CA ILE A 47 -13.07 -8.95 1.39
C ILE A 47 -11.76 -9.71 1.24
N ASN A 48 -11.82 -11.03 1.37
CA ASN A 48 -10.66 -11.89 1.16
C ASN A 48 -10.12 -11.69 -0.27
N PRO A 49 -8.88 -11.20 -0.44
CA PRO A 49 -8.31 -10.94 -1.76
C PRO A 49 -8.27 -12.21 -2.63
N PHE A 50 -8.02 -13.38 -2.04
CA PHE A 50 -7.98 -14.65 -2.76
C PHE A 50 -9.33 -15.01 -3.40
N ALA A 51 -10.44 -14.63 -2.77
CA ALA A 51 -11.79 -14.84 -3.32
C ALA A 51 -12.07 -13.92 -4.52
N LEU A 52 -11.37 -12.79 -4.64
CA LEU A 52 -11.48 -11.86 -5.77
C LEU A 52 -10.64 -12.29 -6.98
N PHE A 53 -9.70 -13.22 -6.81
CA PHE A 53 -8.82 -13.61 -7.91
C PHE A 53 -9.57 -14.13 -9.15
N PRO A 54 -10.58 -15.02 -9.04
CA PRO A 54 -11.38 -15.44 -10.18
C PRO A 54 -12.16 -14.29 -10.84
N VAL A 55 -12.63 -13.32 -10.04
CA VAL A 55 -13.33 -12.13 -10.55
C VAL A 55 -12.38 -11.27 -11.39
N PHE A 56 -11.15 -11.08 -10.92
CA PHE A 56 -10.15 -10.35 -11.70
C PHE A 56 -9.72 -11.11 -12.96
N ILE A 57 -9.67 -12.44 -12.94
CA ILE A 57 -9.45 -13.25 -14.15
C ILE A 57 -10.60 -13.07 -15.13
N LEU A 58 -11.85 -13.06 -14.64
CA LEU A 58 -13.03 -12.87 -15.50
C LEU A 58 -13.00 -11.52 -16.22
N ILE A 59 -12.58 -10.45 -15.53
CA ILE A 59 -12.59 -9.08 -16.06
C ILE A 59 -11.35 -8.79 -16.93
N PHE A 60 -10.16 -9.17 -16.46
CA PHE A 60 -8.88 -8.79 -17.07
C PHE A 60 -8.22 -9.94 -17.86
N GLY A 61 -8.81 -11.12 -17.84
CA GLY A 61 -8.24 -12.33 -18.41
C GLY A 61 -7.17 -12.98 -17.53
N ILE A 62 -6.71 -14.15 -17.99
CA ILE A 62 -5.55 -14.85 -17.43
C ILE A 62 -4.30 -14.11 -17.90
N GLY A 63 -3.51 -13.57 -16.98
CA GLY A 63 -2.30 -12.84 -17.34
C GLY A 63 -1.89 -11.78 -16.34
N GLU A 64 -1.16 -10.77 -16.82
CA GLU A 64 -0.61 -9.70 -15.99
C GLU A 64 -1.70 -8.82 -15.35
N GLY A 65 -2.77 -8.53 -16.08
CA GLY A 65 -3.84 -7.64 -15.60
C GLY A 65 -4.49 -8.15 -14.31
N SER A 66 -4.86 -9.43 -14.23
CA SER A 66 -5.49 -10.01 -13.04
C SER A 66 -4.55 -10.03 -11.83
N LYS A 67 -3.26 -10.33 -12.04
CA LYS A 67 -2.23 -10.28 -11.00
C LYS A 67 -2.01 -8.86 -10.47
N VAL A 68 -1.87 -7.88 -11.36
CA VAL A 68 -1.64 -6.46 -10.99
C VAL A 68 -2.87 -5.89 -10.28
N SER A 69 -4.09 -6.18 -10.75
CA SER A 69 -5.34 -5.75 -10.11
C SER A 69 -5.47 -6.28 -8.68
N LEU A 70 -5.06 -7.52 -8.44
CA LEU A 70 -5.07 -8.12 -7.12
C LEU A 70 -4.08 -7.43 -6.17
N ILE A 71 -2.87 -7.13 -6.65
CA ILE A 71 -1.86 -6.39 -5.89
C ILE A 71 -2.37 -4.98 -5.57
N TYR A 72 -2.90 -4.29 -6.57
CA TYR A 72 -3.54 -2.98 -6.42
C TYR A 72 -4.62 -3.01 -5.33
N TRP A 73 -5.50 -4.02 -5.36
CA TRP A 73 -6.59 -4.16 -4.41
C TRP A 73 -6.11 -4.22 -2.97
N VAL A 74 -5.07 -5.00 -2.67
CA VAL A 74 -4.58 -5.14 -1.30
C VAL A 74 -3.79 -3.90 -0.85
N SER A 75 -3.03 -3.29 -1.76
CA SER A 75 -2.19 -2.14 -1.44
C SER A 75 -2.95 -0.82 -1.28
N GLN A 76 -4.09 -0.62 -1.96
CA GLN A 76 -4.81 0.65 -1.92
C GLN A 76 -5.40 0.96 -0.54
N TRP A 77 -5.91 -0.04 0.17
CA TRP A 77 -6.64 0.17 1.43
C TRP A 77 -5.80 0.81 2.54
N PRO A 78 -4.61 0.28 2.90
CA PRO A 78 -3.77 0.94 3.90
C PRO A 78 -3.34 2.33 3.44
N ILE A 79 -3.11 2.56 2.15
CA ILE A 79 -2.74 3.88 1.61
C ILE A 79 -3.88 4.88 1.82
N ILE A 80 -5.11 4.52 1.45
CA ILE A 80 -6.30 5.36 1.63
C ILE A 80 -6.52 5.64 3.12
N PHE A 81 -6.60 4.61 3.95
CA PHE A 81 -6.95 4.78 5.36
C PHE A 81 -5.88 5.52 6.16
N ASN A 82 -4.60 5.27 5.91
CA ASN A 82 -3.55 6.03 6.61
C ASN A 82 -3.44 7.46 6.11
N THR A 83 -3.73 7.74 4.83
CA THR A 83 -3.83 9.12 4.33
C THR A 83 -5.01 9.85 4.97
N ILE A 84 -6.15 9.19 5.12
CA ILE A 84 -7.30 9.72 5.86
C ILE A 84 -6.94 10.02 7.32
N MET A 85 -6.28 9.09 8.01
CA MET A 85 -5.84 9.31 9.40
C MET A 85 -4.83 10.46 9.50
N GLY A 86 -3.87 10.53 8.57
CA GLY A 86 -2.88 11.61 8.51
C GLY A 86 -3.51 12.99 8.30
N THR A 87 -4.53 13.10 7.45
CA THR A 87 -5.26 14.35 7.23
C THR A 87 -6.17 14.72 8.39
N ARG A 88 -6.79 13.75 9.06
CA ARG A 88 -7.62 13.96 10.26
C ARG A 88 -6.82 14.36 11.50
N GLY A 89 -5.58 13.89 11.62
CA GLY A 89 -4.70 14.19 12.74
C GLY A 89 -4.16 15.63 12.76
N ILE A 90 -4.46 16.42 11.73
CA ILE A 90 -4.00 17.81 11.62
C ILE A 90 -4.80 18.68 12.60
N ASP A 91 -4.09 19.42 13.45
CA ASP A 91 -4.70 20.40 14.35
C ASP A 91 -5.47 21.46 13.53
N PRO A 92 -6.79 21.63 13.76
CA PRO A 92 -7.57 22.69 13.13
C PRO A 92 -6.99 24.09 13.35
N LEU A 93 -6.22 24.31 14.41
CA LEU A 93 -5.54 25.57 14.70
C LEU A 93 -4.47 25.89 13.65
N LEU A 94 -3.67 24.92 13.20
CA LEU A 94 -2.68 25.12 12.12
C LEU A 94 -3.34 25.64 10.85
N ILE A 95 -4.51 25.09 10.53
CA ILE A 95 -5.30 25.50 9.37
C ILE A 95 -5.86 26.92 9.55
N LYS A 96 -6.40 27.24 10.73
CA LYS A 96 -6.94 28.58 11.04
C LYS A 96 -5.85 29.64 11.02
N THR A 97 -4.70 29.39 11.63
CA THR A 97 -3.56 30.32 11.66
C THR A 97 -3.03 30.60 10.26
N GLY A 98 -2.87 29.58 9.42
CA GLY A 98 -2.47 29.75 8.02
C GLY A 98 -3.43 30.64 7.24
N ARG A 99 -4.75 30.46 7.43
CA ARG A 99 -5.77 31.33 6.80
C ARG A 99 -5.71 32.77 7.30
N THR A 100 -5.53 33.00 8.60
CA THR A 100 -5.40 34.35 9.16
C THR A 100 -4.14 35.07 8.66
N MET A 101 -3.07 34.33 8.36
CA MET A 101 -1.85 34.86 7.73
C MET A 101 -2.00 35.13 6.23
N GLY A 102 -3.19 34.95 5.65
CA GLY A 102 -3.46 35.22 4.24
C GLY A 102 -3.07 34.09 3.27
N ALA A 103 -2.77 32.88 3.76
CA ALA A 103 -2.45 31.76 2.89
C ALA A 103 -3.67 31.38 2.02
N SER A 104 -3.44 31.27 0.71
CA SER A 104 -4.46 30.77 -0.22
C SER A 104 -4.77 29.28 0.03
N ASN A 105 -5.88 28.75 -0.48
CA ASN A 105 -6.23 27.33 -0.30
C ASN A 105 -5.15 26.37 -0.85
N ILE A 106 -4.48 26.76 -1.94
CA ILE A 106 -3.40 25.98 -2.55
C ILE A 106 -2.17 26.03 -1.65
N GLU A 107 -1.80 27.19 -1.13
CA GLU A 107 -0.67 27.31 -0.20
C GLU A 107 -0.92 26.57 1.10
N LEU A 108 -2.14 26.66 1.63
CA LEU A 108 -2.54 25.92 2.82
C LEU A 108 -2.41 24.40 2.57
N PHE A 109 -2.83 23.92 1.39
CA PHE A 109 -2.68 22.51 1.04
C PHE A 109 -1.21 22.08 0.99
N PHE A 110 -0.36 22.77 0.22
CA PHE A 110 1.03 22.34 0.02
C PHE A 110 1.97 22.66 1.19
N LYS A 111 1.72 23.74 1.95
CA LYS A 111 2.60 24.19 3.04
C LYS A 111 2.17 23.68 4.42
N VAL A 112 0.90 23.32 4.61
CA VAL A 112 0.37 22.91 5.92
C VAL A 112 -0.21 21.51 5.87
N ILE A 113 -1.19 21.27 5.00
CA ILE A 113 -1.96 20.01 5.03
C ILE A 113 -1.12 18.83 4.56
N LEU A 114 -0.47 18.95 3.40
CA LEU A 114 0.35 17.89 2.82
C LEU A 114 1.51 17.51 3.76
N PRO A 115 2.36 18.44 4.25
CA PRO A 115 3.43 18.12 5.19
C PRO A 115 2.94 17.46 6.49
N ALA A 116 1.84 17.96 7.06
CA ALA A 116 1.28 17.40 8.29
C ALA A 116 0.70 15.98 8.09
N ALA A 117 0.19 15.67 6.90
CA ALA A 117 -0.32 14.34 6.55
C ALA A 117 0.77 13.34 6.11
N MET A 118 1.99 13.81 5.77
CA MET A 118 3.09 12.96 5.28
C MET A 118 3.37 11.73 6.15
N PRO A 119 3.41 11.80 7.49
CA PRO A 119 3.65 10.62 8.31
C PRO A 119 2.60 9.53 8.12
N GLY A 120 1.32 9.92 8.00
CA GLY A 120 0.23 8.99 7.69
C GLY A 120 0.40 8.40 6.29
N ILE A 121 0.68 9.23 5.28
CA ILE A 121 0.89 8.77 3.90
C ILE A 121 2.04 7.77 3.83
N PHE A 122 3.17 8.05 4.47
CA PHE A 122 4.31 7.14 4.51
C PHE A 122 4.00 5.82 5.21
N ASN A 123 3.26 5.84 6.31
CA ASN A 123 2.82 4.62 6.97
C ASN A 123 1.93 3.79 6.03
N GLY A 124 1.00 4.43 5.33
CA GLY A 124 0.15 3.80 4.32
C GLY A 124 0.95 3.19 3.17
N LEU A 125 1.92 3.92 2.62
CA LEU A 125 2.81 3.45 1.55
C LEU A 125 3.67 2.27 2.01
N LYS A 126 4.22 2.32 3.23
CA LYS A 126 5.01 1.24 3.81
C LYS A 126 4.19 -0.04 3.93
N LEU A 127 2.99 0.04 4.53
CA LEU A 127 2.09 -1.10 4.66
C LEU A 127 1.63 -1.62 3.29
N GLY A 128 1.28 -0.70 2.38
CA GLY A 128 0.86 -1.04 1.01
C GLY A 128 1.97 -1.77 0.22
N ALA A 129 3.22 -1.39 0.40
CA ALA A 129 4.37 -2.03 -0.24
C ALA A 129 4.71 -3.41 0.37
N GLN A 130 4.58 -3.57 1.69
CA GLN A 130 4.73 -4.88 2.33
C GLN A 130 3.65 -5.86 1.81
N LEU A 131 2.41 -5.39 1.73
CA LEU A 131 1.31 -6.17 1.20
C LEU A 131 1.46 -6.45 -0.29
N SER A 132 1.95 -5.49 -1.10
CA SER A 132 2.18 -5.72 -2.54
C SER A 132 3.20 -6.83 -2.78
N PHE A 133 4.27 -6.88 -1.97
CA PHE A 133 5.29 -7.92 -2.05
C PHE A 133 4.72 -9.30 -1.71
N ILE A 134 4.00 -9.41 -0.59
CA ILE A 134 3.37 -10.67 -0.17
C ILE A 134 2.37 -11.11 -1.25
N MET A 135 1.55 -10.19 -1.74
CA MET A 135 0.48 -10.50 -2.68
C MET A 135 1.01 -10.87 -4.07
N VAL A 136 2.15 -10.33 -4.53
CA VAL A 136 2.69 -10.74 -5.83
C VAL A 136 3.10 -12.21 -5.83
N ILE A 137 3.66 -12.71 -4.73
CA ILE A 137 4.04 -14.12 -4.61
C ILE A 137 2.79 -15.00 -4.65
N SER A 138 1.77 -14.62 -3.87
CA SER A 138 0.49 -15.31 -3.84
C SER A 138 -0.20 -15.31 -5.22
N ALA A 139 -0.26 -14.17 -5.90
CA ALA A 139 -0.86 -14.06 -7.23
C ALA A 139 -0.10 -14.89 -8.28
N GLU A 140 1.24 -14.93 -8.17
CA GLU A 140 2.08 -15.75 -9.04
C GLU A 140 1.86 -17.25 -8.85
N MET A 141 1.61 -17.68 -7.62
CA MET A 141 1.24 -19.06 -7.33
C MET A 141 -0.13 -19.41 -7.93
N LEU A 142 -1.12 -18.51 -7.88
CA LEU A 142 -2.47 -18.85 -8.36
C LEU A 142 -2.58 -18.96 -9.88
N GLY A 143 -1.79 -18.21 -10.65
CA GLY A 143 -2.01 -18.14 -12.11
C GLY A 143 -0.93 -17.41 -12.89
N SER A 144 0.33 -17.78 -12.70
CA SER A 144 1.45 -17.27 -13.51
C SER A 144 2.26 -18.38 -14.16
N SER A 145 2.94 -18.08 -15.26
CA SER A 145 3.92 -18.95 -15.92
C SER A 145 5.37 -18.51 -15.66
N SER A 146 5.54 -17.48 -14.84
CA SER A 146 6.84 -16.87 -14.53
C SER A 146 6.79 -16.14 -13.20
N GLY A 147 7.95 -15.97 -12.56
CA GLY A 147 8.08 -15.25 -11.28
C GLY A 147 8.53 -16.16 -10.13
N MET A 148 8.83 -15.53 -8.99
CA MET A 148 9.30 -16.26 -7.81
C MET A 148 8.20 -17.13 -7.20
N GLY A 149 6.96 -16.65 -7.15
CA GLY A 149 5.83 -17.46 -6.67
C GLY A 149 5.53 -18.64 -7.57
N TRP A 150 5.66 -18.48 -8.89
CA TRP A 150 5.55 -19.59 -9.84
C TRP A 150 6.65 -20.63 -9.61
N LEU A 151 7.90 -20.21 -9.43
CA LEU A 151 9.02 -21.13 -9.15
C LEU A 151 8.78 -21.96 -7.89
N THR A 152 8.29 -21.33 -6.83
CA THR A 152 7.92 -22.01 -5.58
C THR A 152 6.81 -23.03 -5.81
N LYS A 153 5.74 -22.65 -6.51
CA LYS A 153 4.64 -23.57 -6.84
C LYS A 153 5.09 -24.73 -7.72
N ASN A 154 5.88 -24.46 -8.75
CA ASN A 154 6.39 -25.48 -9.65
C ASN A 154 7.31 -26.48 -8.91
N ALA A 155 8.16 -25.98 -8.00
CA ALA A 155 8.99 -26.83 -7.15
C ALA A 155 8.15 -27.68 -6.19
N GLN A 156 7.07 -27.13 -5.64
CA GLN A 156 6.09 -27.86 -4.83
C GLN A 156 5.40 -28.97 -5.63
N GLU A 157 4.87 -28.66 -6.81
CA GLU A 157 4.13 -29.60 -7.67
C GLU A 157 5.03 -30.70 -8.26
N THR A 158 6.32 -30.41 -8.48
CA THR A 158 7.32 -31.39 -8.95
C THR A 158 8.03 -32.11 -7.81
N TYR A 159 7.64 -31.89 -6.55
CA TYR A 159 8.27 -32.47 -5.36
C TYR A 159 9.79 -32.22 -5.26
N LYS A 160 10.29 -31.11 -5.82
CA LYS A 160 11.70 -30.70 -5.75
C LYS A 160 11.96 -29.96 -4.44
N ILE A 161 12.00 -30.70 -3.34
CA ILE A 161 12.06 -30.17 -1.97
C ILE A 161 13.21 -29.18 -1.77
N THR A 162 14.42 -29.49 -2.27
CA THR A 162 15.57 -28.58 -2.18
C THR A 162 15.32 -27.24 -2.87
N GLN A 163 14.68 -27.26 -4.06
CA GLN A 163 14.35 -26.04 -4.79
C GLN A 163 13.23 -25.25 -4.11
N LEU A 164 12.24 -25.95 -3.53
CA LEU A 164 11.16 -25.34 -2.77
C LEU A 164 11.70 -24.55 -1.56
N PHE A 165 12.56 -25.18 -0.75
CA PHE A 165 13.18 -24.50 0.40
C PHE A 165 14.10 -23.36 -0.04
N GLY A 166 14.91 -23.56 -1.08
CA GLY A 166 15.77 -22.51 -1.62
C GLY A 166 14.99 -21.28 -2.10
N ALA A 167 13.91 -21.50 -2.86
CA ALA A 167 13.04 -20.41 -3.33
C ALA A 167 12.32 -19.70 -2.17
N THR A 168 11.83 -20.46 -1.19
CA THR A 168 11.13 -19.91 0.00
C THR A 168 12.08 -19.07 0.85
N MET A 169 13.30 -19.56 1.11
CA MET A 169 14.31 -18.83 1.88
C MET A 169 14.74 -17.55 1.17
N PHE A 170 14.92 -17.61 -0.16
CA PHE A 170 15.24 -16.43 -0.95
C PHE A 170 14.13 -15.37 -0.91
N ILE A 171 12.87 -15.80 -1.04
CA ILE A 171 11.70 -14.91 -0.89
C ILE A 171 11.66 -14.26 0.51
N ALA A 172 11.94 -15.03 1.57
CA ALA A 172 11.98 -14.51 2.94
C ALA A 172 13.06 -13.44 3.12
N VAL A 173 14.28 -13.70 2.63
CA VAL A 173 15.39 -12.73 2.66
C VAL A 173 15.02 -11.45 1.91
N LEU A 174 14.39 -11.57 0.74
CA LEU A 174 13.93 -10.40 -0.02
C LEU A 174 12.88 -9.58 0.74
N GLY A 175 11.92 -10.24 1.39
CA GLY A 175 10.94 -9.57 2.22
C GLY A 175 11.60 -8.77 3.35
N LEU A 176 12.64 -9.33 3.99
CA LEU A 176 13.43 -8.64 5.01
C LEU A 176 14.17 -7.43 4.45
N ILE A 177 14.77 -7.55 3.26
CA ILE A 177 15.48 -6.45 2.58
C ILE A 177 14.50 -5.31 2.27
N ILE A 178 13.33 -5.62 1.69
CA ILE A 178 12.30 -4.62 1.38
C ILE A 178 11.86 -3.92 2.67
N ASN A 179 11.57 -4.67 3.73
CA ASN A 179 11.17 -4.09 5.00
C ASN A 179 12.28 -3.22 5.62
N LYS A 180 13.56 -3.58 5.45
CA LYS A 180 14.70 -2.77 5.89
C LYS A 180 14.81 -1.47 5.08
N ILE A 181 14.65 -1.53 3.76
CA ILE A 181 14.66 -0.35 2.88
C ILE A 181 13.55 0.63 3.30
N PHE A 182 12.32 0.15 3.49
CA PHE A 182 11.21 1.02 3.94
C PHE A 182 11.47 1.64 5.31
N ARG A 183 12.04 0.90 6.26
CA ARG A 183 12.44 1.45 7.57
C ARG A 183 13.51 2.53 7.45
N LEU A 184 14.50 2.35 6.58
CA LEU A 184 15.55 3.35 6.35
C LEU A 184 14.99 4.62 5.68
N ILE A 185 14.07 4.46 4.73
CA ILE A 185 13.38 5.57 4.07
C ILE A 185 12.53 6.34 5.10
N GLU A 186 11.78 5.62 5.94
CA GLU A 186 10.98 6.19 7.01
C GLU A 186 11.85 6.97 8.00
N ALA A 187 12.96 6.38 8.48
CA ALA A 187 13.87 7.02 9.40
C ALA A 187 14.48 8.31 8.82
N ARG A 188 14.74 8.39 7.51
CA ARG A 188 15.25 9.61 6.85
C ARG A 188 14.19 10.66 6.58
N LEU A 189 12.94 10.28 6.36
CA LEU A 189 11.85 11.20 5.99
C LEU A 189 11.05 11.67 7.20
N LEU A 190 11.06 10.90 8.29
CA LEU A 190 10.34 11.20 9.53
C LEU A 190 11.28 11.51 10.70
N VAL A 191 12.52 11.96 10.41
CA VAL A 191 13.54 12.38 11.41
C VAL A 191 12.97 13.32 12.47
N TRP A 192 11.97 14.13 12.11
CA TRP A 192 11.34 15.08 13.03
C TRP A 192 10.48 14.43 14.14
N ARG A 193 10.25 13.11 14.13
CA ARG A 193 9.44 12.39 15.12
C ARG A 193 10.20 11.34 15.93
N GLU A 194 11.49 11.55 16.21
CA GLU A 194 12.15 10.85 17.31
C GLU A 194 11.65 11.39 18.65
N SER A 195 10.59 10.76 19.19
CA SER A 195 10.28 10.57 20.63
C SER A 195 8.79 10.30 20.84
N THR A 196 8.33 9.04 20.69
CA THR A 196 7.08 8.55 21.36
C THR A 196 6.81 7.04 21.24
N PHE A 197 7.74 6.22 20.74
CA PHE A 197 7.56 4.76 20.68
C PHE A 197 8.81 4.01 21.16
N GLU A 198 9.35 4.43 22.30
CA GLU A 198 9.96 3.50 23.25
C GLU A 198 9.02 3.45 24.46
N GLU A 199 8.85 2.25 25.02
CA GLU A 199 7.94 1.85 26.12
C GLU A 199 6.51 1.48 25.71
N HIS A 200 6.31 0.21 25.31
CA HIS A 200 5.89 -0.86 26.24
C HIS A 200 5.96 -2.24 25.55
#